data_AF-A0A415I942-F1
#
_entry.id   AF-A0A415I942-F1
#
_cell.length_a   1.000
_cell.length_b   1.000
_cell.length_c   1.000
_cell.angle_alpha   90.00
_cell.angle_beta   90.00
_cell.angle_gamma   90.00
#
_symmetry.space_group_name_H-M   'P 1'
#
loop_
_entity.id
_entity.type
_entity.pdbx_description
1 polymer ?
#
loop_
_entity_poly.entity_id
_entity_poly.type
_entity_poly.pdbx_seq_one_letter_code
_entity_poly.pdbx_strand_id
1 'polypeptide(L)'
;MNLTNLPEYISAIVAIIALLISCYQARLSNKQSLFNRRLNIWITVDNLMSVYAKNAKNLEHDDEPQMAIDLLFVWLTNTTYLQSISASINKVLDADLQLKLHLKLDEMRSLAMEARFCFKGKSGKAIAEFIEDYQSLLFSMYQYQILFNKMLKNAREYQWTLEQASERLDEPDQRQDLFERENTLAASYKTLCQLNKRGAIQRQMQLAGPIWR
;
A
#
# COMPACT_ATOMS: atom_id res chain seq x y z
N MET A 1 -60.24 -16.51 -32.60
CA MET A 1 -58.95 -16.63 -31.88
C MET A 1 -59.02 -15.65 -30.71
N ASN A 2 -58.99 -16.16 -29.48
CA ASN A 2 -59.39 -15.47 -28.25
C ASN A 2 -58.54 -14.22 -27.94
N LEU A 3 -59.20 -13.05 -27.86
CA LEU A 3 -58.63 -11.77 -27.41
C LEU A 3 -58.52 -11.66 -25.88
N THR A 4 -58.94 -12.69 -25.13
CA THR A 4 -59.00 -12.68 -23.65
C THR A 4 -57.64 -12.78 -22.96
N ASN A 5 -56.60 -13.24 -23.65
CA ASN A 5 -55.28 -13.48 -23.05
C ASN A 5 -54.28 -12.35 -23.38
N LEU A 6 -54.68 -11.36 -24.19
CA LEU A 6 -53.86 -10.20 -24.55
C LEU A 6 -53.26 -9.45 -23.34
N PRO A 7 -54.01 -9.18 -22.24
CA PRO A 7 -53.42 -8.55 -21.05
C PRO A 7 -52.42 -9.45 -20.32
N GLU A 8 -52.62 -10.77 -20.32
CA GLU A 8 -51.69 -11.73 -19.71
C GLU A 8 -50.36 -11.79 -20.48
N TYR A 9 -50.41 -11.77 -21.82
CA TYR A 9 -49.21 -11.68 -22.66
C TYR A 9 -48.46 -10.36 -22.47
N ILE A 10 -49.17 -9.23 -22.38
CA ILE A 10 -48.55 -7.92 -22.10
C ILE A 10 -47.87 -7.92 -20.74
N SER A 11 -48.55 -8.43 -19.70
CA SER A 11 -47.99 -8.56 -18.35
C SER A 11 -46.74 -9.44 -18.32
N ALA A 12 -46.76 -10.58 -19.01
CA ALA A 12 -45.61 -11.48 -19.14
C ALA A 12 -44.41 -10.81 -19.83
N ILE A 13 -44.65 -10.06 -20.91
CA ILE A 13 -43.59 -9.31 -21.61
C ILE A 13 -43.00 -8.22 -20.71
N VAL A 14 -43.84 -7.47 -19.99
CA VAL A 14 -43.39 -6.43 -19.05
C VAL A 14 -42.54 -7.05 -17.92
N ALA A 15 -42.94 -8.20 -17.39
CA ALA A 15 -42.17 -8.91 -16.37
C ALA A 15 -40.78 -9.36 -16.88
N ILE A 16 -40.71 -9.89 -18.11
CA ILE A 16 -39.43 -10.27 -18.73
C ILE A 16 -38.52 -9.05 -18.91
N ILE A 17 -39.06 -7.93 -19.39
CA ILE A 17 -38.30 -6.68 -19.55
C ILE A 17 -37.80 -6.17 -18.19
N ALA A 18 -38.65 -6.20 -17.15
CA ALA A 18 -38.27 -5.79 -15.81
C ALA A 18 -37.13 -6.65 -15.22
N LEU A 19 -37.16 -7.97 -15.47
CA LEU A 19 -36.06 -8.87 -15.09
C LEU A 19 -34.77 -8.54 -15.83
N LEU A 20 -34.84 -8.27 -17.14
CA LEU A 20 -33.67 -7.87 -17.93
C LEU A 20 -33.05 -6.56 -17.44
N ILE A 21 -33.87 -5.56 -17.12
CA ILE A 21 -33.42 -4.29 -16.54
C ILE A 21 -32.76 -4.53 -15.17
N SER A 22 -33.37 -5.36 -14.33
CA SER A 22 -32.84 -5.70 -12.99
C SER A 22 -31.48 -6.39 -13.08
N CYS A 23 -31.34 -7.38 -13.98
CA CYS A 23 -30.07 -8.04 -14.23
C CYS A 23 -29.02 -7.08 -14.80
N TYR A 24 -29.41 -6.16 -15.68
CA TYR A 24 -28.53 -5.16 -16.24
C TYR A 24 -28.04 -4.17 -15.17
N GLN A 25 -28.94 -3.66 -14.33
CA GLN A 25 -28.60 -2.78 -13.21
C GLN A 25 -27.67 -3.46 -12.21
N ALA A 26 -27.94 -4.72 -11.84
CA ALA A 26 -27.06 -5.48 -10.95
C ALA A 26 -25.64 -5.64 -11.54
N ARG A 27 -25.55 -5.95 -12.85
CA ARG A 27 -24.26 -6.02 -13.55
C ARG A 27 -23.55 -4.66 -13.60
N LEU A 28 -24.28 -3.58 -13.83
CA LEU A 28 -23.71 -2.22 -13.89
C LEU A 28 -23.19 -1.78 -12.51
N SER A 29 -23.97 -2.00 -11.45
CA SER A 29 -23.59 -1.71 -10.07
C SER A 29 -22.30 -2.45 -9.68
N ASN A 30 -22.19 -3.74 -10.01
CA ASN A 30 -20.98 -4.53 -9.76
C ASN A 30 -19.76 -4.01 -10.53
N LYS A 31 -19.93 -3.45 -11.73
CA LYS A 31 -18.84 -2.82 -12.47
C LYS A 31 -18.42 -1.50 -11.82
N GLN A 32 -19.37 -0.68 -11.39
CA GLN A 32 -19.10 0.58 -10.70
C GLN A 32 -18.40 0.35 -9.36
N SER A 33 -18.81 -0.64 -8.58
CA SER A 33 -18.16 -0.97 -7.31
C SER A 33 -16.71 -1.41 -7.51
N LEU A 34 -16.43 -2.25 -8.52
CA LEU A 34 -15.07 -2.65 -8.88
C LEU A 34 -14.22 -1.46 -9.36
N PHE A 35 -14.80 -0.55 -10.16
CA PHE A 35 -14.11 0.66 -10.61
C PHE A 35 -13.73 1.55 -9.44
N ASN A 36 -14.69 1.86 -8.56
CA ASN A 36 -14.44 2.68 -7.37
C ASN A 36 -13.36 2.07 -6.48
N ARG A 37 -13.37 0.74 -6.31
CA ARG A 37 -12.38 0.00 -5.53
C ARG A 37 -10.98 0.10 -6.15
N ARG A 38 -10.83 -0.12 -7.46
CA ARG A 38 -9.55 0.07 -8.18
C ARG A 38 -9.05 1.51 -8.10
N LEU A 39 -9.94 2.48 -8.26
CA LEU A 39 -9.60 3.89 -8.19
C LEU A 39 -9.05 4.25 -6.80
N ASN A 40 -9.72 3.80 -5.74
CA ASN A 40 -9.28 4.05 -4.37
C ASN A 40 -7.91 3.45 -4.08
N ILE A 41 -7.69 2.17 -4.45
CA ILE A 41 -6.37 1.52 -4.31
C ILE A 41 -5.31 2.32 -5.05
N TRP A 42 -5.59 2.74 -6.28
CA TRP A 42 -4.62 3.46 -7.09
C TRP A 42 -4.28 4.84 -6.56
N ILE A 43 -5.27 5.61 -6.08
CA ILE A 43 -5.01 6.93 -5.47
C ILE A 43 -4.06 6.77 -4.27
N THR A 44 -4.29 5.76 -3.43
CA THR A 44 -3.40 5.46 -2.30
C THR A 44 -1.99 5.10 -2.78
N VAL A 45 -1.88 4.21 -3.76
CA VAL A 45 -0.58 3.77 -4.33
C VAL A 45 0.16 4.93 -4.98
N ASP A 46 -0.52 5.78 -5.75
CA ASP A 46 0.05 6.96 -6.40
C ASP A 46 0.59 7.96 -5.38
N ASN A 47 -0.14 8.18 -4.27
CA ASN A 47 0.34 8.99 -3.15
C ASN A 47 1.61 8.40 -2.51
N LEU A 48 1.65 7.10 -2.27
CA LEU A 48 2.84 6.41 -1.73
C LEU A 48 4.02 6.49 -2.70
N MET A 49 3.79 6.29 -4.00
CA MET A 49 4.81 6.43 -5.04
C MET A 49 5.36 7.86 -5.11
N SER A 50 4.51 8.87 -4.98
CA SER A 50 4.88 10.28 -5.01
C SER A 50 5.75 10.64 -3.80
N VAL A 51 5.39 10.18 -2.61
CA VAL A 51 6.19 10.40 -1.40
C VAL A 51 7.52 9.64 -1.45
N TYR A 52 7.52 8.39 -1.90
CA TYR A 52 8.76 7.65 -2.13
C TYR A 52 9.67 8.38 -3.11
N ALA A 53 9.16 8.79 -4.28
CA ALA A 53 9.96 9.46 -5.31
C ALA A 53 10.60 10.77 -4.82
N LYS A 54 9.92 11.52 -3.96
CA LYS A 54 10.44 12.76 -3.37
C LYS A 54 11.57 12.52 -2.37
N ASN A 55 11.54 11.38 -1.68
CA ASN A 55 12.46 11.07 -0.59
C ASN A 55 13.49 9.99 -0.94
N ALA A 56 13.41 9.37 -2.13
CA ALA A 56 14.27 8.25 -2.52
C ALA A 56 15.76 8.57 -2.45
N LYS A 57 16.16 9.82 -2.74
CA LYS A 57 17.56 10.26 -2.61
C LYS A 57 18.05 10.28 -1.17
N ASN A 58 17.14 10.47 -0.21
CA ASN A 58 17.48 10.48 1.21
C ASN A 58 17.52 9.07 1.81
N LEU A 59 17.09 8.05 1.04
CA LEU A 59 17.25 6.64 1.37
C LEU A 59 18.57 6.08 0.80
N GLU A 60 19.41 6.92 0.19
CA GLU A 60 20.77 6.51 -0.14
C GLU A 60 21.55 6.37 1.16
N HIS A 61 22.13 5.20 1.36
CA HIS A 61 22.79 4.82 2.59
C HIS A 61 24.29 4.62 2.38
N ASP A 62 25.07 4.85 3.43
CA ASP A 62 26.49 4.53 3.52
C ASP A 62 26.72 3.41 4.55
N ASP A 63 27.99 3.07 4.78
CA ASP A 63 28.37 2.02 5.74
C ASP A 63 28.33 2.51 7.21
N GLU A 64 27.64 3.61 7.53
CA GLU A 64 27.47 4.14 8.90
C GLU A 64 26.07 3.85 9.50
N PRO A 65 25.91 3.84 10.84
CA PRO A 65 24.60 3.67 11.46
C PRO A 65 23.63 4.78 11.04
N GLN A 66 22.38 4.43 10.78
CA GLN A 66 21.40 5.37 10.21
C GLN A 66 20.79 6.26 11.30
N MET A 67 21.53 7.31 11.67
CA MET A 67 21.19 8.22 12.75
C MET A 67 19.88 9.02 12.52
N ALA A 68 19.44 9.14 11.26
CA ALA A 68 18.27 9.92 10.85
C ALA A 68 17.06 9.07 10.44
N ILE A 69 17.00 7.81 10.90
CA ILE A 69 15.94 6.87 10.53
C ILE A 69 14.53 7.35 10.93
N ASP A 70 14.43 8.08 12.04
CA ASP A 70 13.20 8.73 12.51
C ASP A 70 12.68 9.76 11.51
N LEU A 71 13.58 10.62 11.01
CA LEU A 71 13.27 11.64 10.01
C LEU A 71 12.84 11.01 8.68
N LEU A 72 13.53 9.97 8.23
CA LEU A 72 13.18 9.23 7.01
C LEU A 72 11.79 8.59 7.13
N PHE A 73 11.50 7.96 8.27
CA PHE A 73 10.18 7.40 8.54
C PHE A 73 9.10 8.49 8.52
N VAL A 74 9.34 9.65 9.14
CA VAL A 74 8.40 10.79 9.11
C VAL A 74 8.14 11.26 7.68
N TRP A 75 9.17 11.36 6.85
CA TRP A 75 9.01 11.74 5.44
C TRP A 75 8.21 10.72 4.63
N LEU A 76 8.47 9.42 4.82
CA LEU A 76 7.73 8.35 4.13
C LEU A 76 6.29 8.19 4.63
N THR A 77 5.99 8.65 5.85
CA THR A 77 4.64 8.61 6.42
C THR A 77 3.88 9.93 6.26
N ASN A 78 4.48 10.94 5.62
CA ASN A 78 3.86 12.24 5.37
C ASN A 78 2.84 12.21 4.22
N THR A 79 1.83 11.34 4.36
CA THR A 79 0.66 11.24 3.49
C THR A 79 -0.59 11.22 4.35
N THR A 80 -1.73 11.67 3.82
CA THR A 80 -3.03 11.55 4.53
C THR A 80 -3.35 10.11 4.93
N TYR A 81 -2.87 9.14 4.15
CA TYR A 81 -3.02 7.73 4.44
C TYR A 81 -2.22 7.29 5.67
N LEU A 82 -0.93 7.65 5.76
CA LEU A 82 0.00 7.15 6.80
C LEU A 82 0.27 8.15 7.94
N GLN A 83 -0.26 9.37 7.89
CA GLN A 83 0.04 10.41 8.88
C GLN A 83 -0.24 9.96 10.32
N SER A 84 -1.27 9.14 10.53
CA SER A 84 -1.67 8.61 11.83
C SER A 84 -0.57 7.80 12.53
N ILE A 85 0.38 7.23 11.79
CA ILE A 85 1.49 6.44 12.33
C ILE A 85 2.81 7.21 12.40
N SER A 86 2.89 8.42 11.86
CA SER A 86 4.15 9.19 11.78
C SER A 86 4.78 9.43 13.16
N ALA A 87 3.96 9.63 14.19
CA ALA A 87 4.43 9.85 15.56
C ALA A 87 4.98 8.58 16.26
N SER A 88 4.72 7.39 15.71
CA SER A 88 5.10 6.12 16.35
C SER A 88 6.61 5.92 16.45
N ILE A 89 7.37 6.48 15.49
CA ILE A 89 8.84 6.37 15.46
C ILE A 89 9.52 7.16 16.59
N ASN A 90 8.91 8.28 17.02
CA ASN A 90 9.47 9.14 18.06
C ASN A 90 9.25 8.58 19.48
N LYS A 91 8.28 7.68 19.64
CA LYS A 91 7.90 7.05 20.90
C LYS A 91 7.73 5.55 20.69
N VAL A 92 8.81 4.90 20.29
CA VAL A 92 8.82 3.44 20.12
C VAL A 92 8.45 2.74 21.43
N LEU A 93 7.79 1.59 21.32
CA LEU A 93 7.29 0.78 22.46
C LEU A 93 6.21 1.46 23.33
N ASP A 94 5.71 2.64 22.94
CA ASP A 94 4.46 3.17 23.48
C ASP A 94 3.28 2.32 22.98
N ALA A 95 2.49 1.76 23.90
CA ALA A 95 1.47 0.76 23.57
C ALA A 95 0.42 1.28 22.56
N ASP A 96 -0.05 2.52 22.74
CA ASP A 96 -1.08 3.11 21.90
C ASP A 96 -0.56 3.43 20.49
N LEU A 97 0.65 3.99 20.40
CA LEU A 97 1.28 4.31 19.11
C LEU A 97 1.73 3.05 18.37
N GLN A 98 2.22 2.04 19.08
CA GLN A 98 2.59 0.75 18.51
C GLN A 98 1.36 0.01 17.96
N LEU A 99 0.23 0.03 18.68
CA LEU A 99 -1.01 -0.55 18.19
C LEU A 99 -1.47 0.14 16.90
N LYS A 100 -1.45 1.48 16.85
CA LYS A 100 -1.79 2.25 15.65
C LYS A 100 -0.90 1.89 14.46
N LEU A 101 0.41 1.75 14.69
CA LEU A 101 1.36 1.31 13.67
C LEU A 101 0.98 -0.07 13.14
N HIS A 102 0.82 -1.06 14.01
CA HIS A 102 0.50 -2.44 13.59
C HIS A 102 -0.81 -2.54 12.82
N LEU A 103 -1.88 -1.88 13.31
CA LEU A 103 -3.15 -1.85 12.61
C LEU A 103 -3.00 -1.24 11.20
N LYS A 104 -2.19 -0.18 11.06
CA LYS A 104 -1.99 0.44 9.76
C LYS A 104 -1.18 -0.42 8.80
N LEU A 105 -0.16 -1.11 9.30
CA LEU A 105 0.62 -2.06 8.50
C LEU A 105 -0.24 -3.26 8.06
N ASP A 106 -1.18 -3.71 8.89
CA ASP A 106 -2.15 -4.76 8.52
C ASP A 106 -3.19 -4.27 7.49
N GLU A 107 -3.62 -3.01 7.60
CA GLU A 107 -4.45 -2.36 6.58
C GLU A 107 -3.73 -2.31 5.23
N MET A 108 -2.43 -2.00 5.20
CA MET A 108 -1.62 -2.03 3.98
C MET A 108 -1.54 -3.45 3.38
N ARG A 109 -1.37 -4.48 4.21
CA ARG A 109 -1.39 -5.88 3.74
C ARG A 109 -2.75 -6.25 3.13
N SER A 110 -3.84 -5.83 3.77
CA SER A 110 -5.19 -6.02 3.25
C SER A 110 -5.38 -5.31 1.92
N LEU A 111 -4.87 -4.08 1.77
CA LEU A 111 -4.89 -3.32 0.53
C LEU A 111 -4.08 -3.99 -0.59
N ALA A 112 -2.91 -4.56 -0.26
CA ALA A 112 -2.09 -5.30 -1.20
C ALA A 112 -2.80 -6.57 -1.70
N MET A 113 -3.39 -7.33 -0.78
CA MET A 113 -4.20 -8.50 -1.11
C MET A 113 -5.37 -8.12 -2.01
N GLU A 114 -6.07 -7.04 -1.67
CA GLU A 114 -7.16 -6.51 -2.46
C GLU A 114 -6.70 -6.10 -3.87
N ALA A 115 -5.52 -5.48 -4.01
CA ALA A 115 -4.97 -5.12 -5.29
C ALA A 115 -4.70 -6.33 -6.18
N ARG A 116 -4.23 -7.47 -5.61
CA ARG A 116 -4.03 -8.72 -6.37
C ARG A 116 -5.31 -9.23 -7.02
N PHE A 117 -6.44 -9.09 -6.33
CA PHE A 117 -7.74 -9.56 -6.83
C PHE A 117 -8.46 -8.52 -7.70
N CYS A 118 -8.35 -7.24 -7.35
CA CYS A 118 -9.03 -6.17 -8.08
C CYS A 118 -8.38 -5.94 -9.43
N PHE A 119 -7.06 -6.02 -9.55
CA PHE A 119 -6.34 -5.78 -10.81
C PHE A 119 -5.93 -7.09 -11.48
N LYS A 120 -5.99 -7.11 -12.81
CA LYS A 120 -5.67 -8.31 -13.59
C LYS A 120 -4.17 -8.42 -13.86
N GLY A 121 -3.65 -9.64 -13.70
CA GLY A 121 -2.32 -10.06 -14.17
C GLY A 121 -1.17 -9.30 -13.50
N LYS A 122 -0.16 -8.94 -14.30
CA LYS A 122 1.08 -8.32 -13.83
C LYS A 122 0.86 -6.98 -13.11
N SER A 123 -0.18 -6.22 -13.47
CA SER A 123 -0.49 -4.95 -12.82
C SER A 123 -0.90 -5.11 -11.36
N GLY A 124 -1.78 -6.08 -11.06
CA GLY A 124 -2.20 -6.33 -9.68
C GLY A 124 -1.08 -6.87 -8.81
N LYS A 125 -0.25 -7.75 -9.39
CA LYS A 125 0.94 -8.26 -8.72
C LYS A 125 1.92 -7.13 -8.37
N ALA A 126 2.27 -6.27 -9.33
CA ALA A 126 3.22 -5.18 -9.09
C ALA A 126 2.69 -4.12 -8.10
N ILE A 127 1.39 -3.81 -8.13
CA ILE A 127 0.79 -2.91 -7.13
C ILE A 127 0.89 -3.53 -5.73
N ALA A 128 0.54 -4.82 -5.60
CA ALA A 128 0.58 -5.51 -4.32
C ALA A 128 2.01 -5.62 -3.77
N GLU A 129 2.97 -6.00 -4.60
CA GLU A 129 4.39 -6.08 -4.23
C GLU A 129 4.91 -4.74 -3.74
N PHE A 130 4.62 -3.64 -4.45
CA PHE A 130 5.01 -2.30 -4.01
C PHE A 130 4.43 -1.93 -2.64
N ILE A 131 3.15 -2.24 -2.37
CA ILE A 131 2.53 -1.97 -1.06
C ILE A 131 3.18 -2.83 0.05
N GLU A 132 3.40 -4.12 -0.23
CA GLU A 132 4.05 -5.06 0.72
C GLU A 132 5.49 -4.65 1.03
N ASP A 133 6.26 -4.22 0.04
CA ASP A 133 7.63 -3.74 0.22
C ASP A 133 7.66 -2.43 1.00
N TYR A 134 6.74 -1.50 0.74
CA TYR A 134 6.62 -0.25 1.48
C TYR A 134 6.28 -0.52 2.95
N GLN A 135 5.31 -1.39 3.20
CA GLN A 135 4.94 -1.84 4.54
C GLN A 135 6.13 -2.47 5.27
N SER A 136 6.88 -3.33 4.57
CA SER A 136 8.05 -4.02 5.12
C SER A 136 9.16 -3.04 5.48
N LEU A 137 9.43 -2.05 4.64
CA LEU A 137 10.39 -0.99 4.93
C LEU A 137 9.97 -0.18 6.16
N LEU A 138 8.73 0.30 6.23
CA LEU A 138 8.25 1.06 7.40
C LEU A 138 8.41 0.26 8.70
N PHE A 139 8.12 -1.04 8.67
CA PHE A 139 8.28 -1.88 9.85
C PHE A 139 9.75 -2.07 10.23
N SER A 140 10.63 -2.28 9.24
CA SER A 140 12.07 -2.40 9.45
C SER A 140 12.67 -1.11 10.02
N MET A 141 12.28 0.06 9.51
CA MET A 141 12.66 1.37 10.07
C MET A 141 12.25 1.51 11.55
N TYR A 142 11.04 1.06 11.89
CA TYR A 142 10.57 1.06 13.28
C TYR A 142 11.39 0.13 14.19
N GLN A 143 11.70 -1.08 13.72
CA GLN A 143 12.55 -2.03 14.45
C GLN A 143 13.96 -1.49 14.64
N TYR A 144 14.52 -0.88 13.59
CA TYR A 144 15.85 -0.25 13.65
C TYR A 144 15.88 0.92 14.64
N GLN A 145 14.83 1.75 14.70
CA GLN A 145 14.73 2.80 15.73
C GLN A 145 14.71 2.24 17.16
N ILE A 146 14.06 1.09 17.40
CA ILE A 146 14.09 0.43 18.72
C ILE A 146 15.53 0.02 19.07
N LEU A 147 16.22 -0.61 18.12
CA LEU A 147 17.62 -1.02 18.29
C LEU A 147 18.52 0.18 18.56
N PHE A 148 18.38 1.24 17.78
CA PHE A 148 19.15 2.47 17.92
C PHE A 148 18.92 3.14 19.29
N ASN A 149 17.67 3.20 19.76
CA ASN A 149 17.36 3.69 21.11
C ASN A 149 18.01 2.83 22.20
N LYS A 150 18.05 1.51 22.01
CA LYS A 150 18.73 0.58 22.92
C LYS A 150 20.25 0.78 22.90
N MET A 151 20.85 1.00 21.74
CA MET A 151 22.28 1.34 21.62
C MET A 151 22.60 2.62 22.39
N LEU A 152 21.83 3.69 22.19
CA LEU A 152 22.02 4.95 22.92
C LEU A 152 21.87 4.78 24.43
N LYS A 153 20.90 3.98 24.87
CA LYS A 153 20.70 3.67 26.29
C LYS A 153 21.89 2.90 26.87
N ASN A 154 22.31 1.83 26.20
CA ASN A 154 23.44 1.00 26.64
C ASN A 154 24.76 1.78 26.64
N ALA A 155 25.00 2.62 25.63
CA ALA A 155 26.18 3.49 25.57
C ALA A 155 26.26 4.41 26.80
N ARG A 156 25.11 4.95 27.26
CA ARG A 156 25.04 5.78 28.47
C ARG A 156 25.20 4.96 29.75
N GLU A 157 24.51 3.83 29.87
CA GLU A 157 24.50 3.01 31.09
C GLU A 157 25.85 2.32 31.36
N TYR A 158 26.51 1.85 30.30
CA TYR A 158 27.76 1.10 30.40
C TYR A 158 28.98 1.91 29.98
N GLN A 159 28.82 3.20 29.66
CA GLN A 159 29.88 4.10 29.16
C GLN A 159 30.59 3.56 27.92
N TRP A 160 29.87 2.83 27.06
CA TRP A 160 30.41 2.33 25.79
C TRP A 160 30.45 3.43 24.73
N THR A 161 31.35 3.29 23.76
CA THR A 161 31.25 4.05 22.52
C THR A 161 30.07 3.56 21.69
N LEU A 162 29.62 4.37 20.72
CA LEU A 162 28.56 3.94 19.81
C LEU A 162 28.97 2.72 18.98
N GLU A 163 30.24 2.61 18.56
CA GLU A 163 30.71 1.44 17.82
C GLU A 163 30.64 0.17 18.68
N GLN A 164 31.06 0.25 19.94
CA GLN A 164 30.96 -0.87 20.88
C GLN A 164 29.51 -1.30 21.14
N ALA A 165 28.58 -0.34 21.19
CA ALA A 165 27.16 -0.64 21.33
C ALA A 165 26.58 -1.28 20.06
N SER A 166 27.01 -0.84 18.87
CA SER A 166 26.62 -1.42 17.57
C SER A 166 27.08 -2.88 17.46
N GLU A 167 28.37 -3.15 17.66
CA GLU A 167 28.94 -4.51 17.59
C GLU A 167 28.27 -5.47 18.59
N ARG A 168 28.04 -5.02 19.83
CA ARG A 168 27.44 -5.88 20.87
C ARG A 168 25.95 -6.13 20.70
N LEU A 169 25.27 -5.30 19.92
CA LEU A 169 23.84 -5.44 19.64
C LEU A 169 23.56 -5.96 18.23
N ASP A 170 24.60 -6.39 17.51
CA ASP A 170 24.50 -6.97 16.17
C ASP A 170 23.77 -6.02 15.19
N GLU A 171 24.01 -4.72 15.35
CA GLU A 171 23.39 -3.70 14.53
C GLU A 171 23.79 -3.74 13.05
N PRO A 172 25.04 -4.10 12.67
CA PRO A 172 25.40 -4.20 11.26
C PRO A 172 24.49 -5.16 10.46
N ASP A 173 24.11 -6.29 11.05
CA ASP A 173 23.21 -7.27 10.42
C ASP A 173 21.79 -6.70 10.29
N GLN A 174 21.29 -6.03 11.33
CA GLN A 174 19.98 -5.36 11.31
C GLN A 174 19.92 -4.19 10.31
N ARG A 175 21.05 -3.50 10.12
CA ARG A 175 21.20 -2.45 9.12
C ARG A 175 21.22 -3.02 7.71
N GLN A 176 21.89 -4.14 7.49
CA GLN A 176 21.86 -4.83 6.20
C GLN A 176 20.42 -5.24 5.84
N ASP A 177 19.68 -5.82 6.78
CA ASP A 177 18.27 -6.15 6.59
C ASP A 177 17.43 -4.93 6.17
N LEU A 178 17.65 -3.78 6.80
CA LEU A 178 17.00 -2.52 6.45
C LEU A 178 17.33 -2.08 5.01
N PHE A 179 18.60 -2.11 4.63
CA PHE A 179 19.04 -1.76 3.28
C PHE A 179 18.49 -2.71 2.22
N GLU A 180 18.35 -4.00 2.55
CA GLU A 180 17.67 -4.96 1.67
C GLU A 180 16.20 -4.59 1.44
N ARG A 181 15.50 -4.08 2.46
CA ARG A 181 14.12 -3.58 2.30
C ARG A 181 14.06 -2.31 1.45
N GLU A 182 15.00 -1.38 1.61
CA GLU A 182 15.09 -0.17 0.79
C GLU A 182 15.32 -0.52 -0.69
N ASN A 183 16.26 -1.43 -0.95
CA ASN A 183 16.56 -1.93 -2.30
C ASN A 183 15.37 -2.67 -2.93
N THR A 184 14.67 -3.48 -2.14
CA THR A 184 13.47 -4.21 -2.61
C THR A 184 12.36 -3.22 -2.99
N LEU A 185 12.09 -2.22 -2.15
CA LEU A 185 11.12 -1.16 -2.45
C LEU A 185 11.51 -0.37 -3.72
N ALA A 186 12.80 -0.07 -3.90
CA ALA A 186 13.28 0.60 -5.10
C ALA A 186 13.01 -0.24 -6.37
N ALA A 187 13.18 -1.56 -6.29
CA ALA A 187 12.94 -2.48 -7.39
C ALA A 187 11.44 -2.58 -7.74
N SER A 188 10.56 -2.71 -6.75
CA SER A 188 9.10 -2.75 -6.99
C SER A 188 8.56 -1.41 -7.47
N TYR A 189 9.06 -0.29 -6.94
CA TYR A 189 8.75 1.04 -7.46
C TYR A 189 9.11 1.20 -8.93
N LYS A 190 10.32 0.79 -9.34
CA LYS A 190 10.75 0.82 -10.76
C LYS A 190 9.83 -0.03 -11.63
N THR A 191 9.50 -1.23 -11.18
CA THR A 191 8.59 -2.14 -11.89
C THR A 191 7.21 -1.54 -12.07
N LEU A 192 6.66 -0.95 -11.01
CA LEU A 192 5.34 -0.30 -11.03
C LEU A 192 5.32 0.92 -11.95
N CYS A 193 6.35 1.78 -11.88
CA CYS A 193 6.55 2.90 -12.79
C CYS A 193 6.57 2.48 -14.26
N GLN A 194 7.28 1.40 -14.61
CA GLN A 194 7.33 0.88 -15.98
C GLN A 194 5.95 0.43 -16.47
N LEU A 195 5.18 -0.26 -15.63
CA LEU A 195 3.83 -0.71 -15.96
C LEU A 195 2.84 0.46 -16.09
N ASN A 196 2.99 1.49 -15.25
CA ASN A 196 2.20 2.70 -15.34
C ASN A 196 2.49 3.48 -16.64
N LYS A 197 3.77 3.67 -16.99
CA LYS A 197 4.18 4.30 -18.27
C LYS A 197 3.65 3.57 -19.50
N ARG A 198 3.53 2.24 -19.45
CA ARG A 198 2.93 1.42 -20.51
C ARG A 198 1.40 1.57 -20.59
N GLY A 199 0.77 2.31 -19.68
CA GLY A 199 -0.68 2.50 -19.58
C GLY A 199 -1.44 1.25 -19.15
N ALA A 200 -0.75 0.18 -18.71
CA ALA A 200 -1.39 -1.10 -18.39
C ALA A 200 -2.37 -1.00 -17.21
N ILE A 201 -2.03 -0.13 -16.25
CA ILE A 201 -2.83 0.14 -15.05
C ILE A 201 -4.01 1.06 -15.40
N GLN A 202 -3.76 2.16 -16.12
CA GLN A 202 -4.79 3.10 -16.56
C GLN A 202 -5.88 2.45 -17.41
N ARG A 203 -5.51 1.54 -18.33
CA ARG A 203 -6.49 0.79 -19.15
C ARG A 203 -7.46 -0.05 -18.31
N GLN A 204 -7.04 -0.51 -17.14
CA GLN A 204 -7.91 -1.28 -16.24
C GLN A 204 -8.82 -0.40 -15.39
N MET A 205 -8.52 0.89 -15.28
CA MET A 205 -9.40 1.90 -14.68
C MET A 205 -10.40 2.42 -15.70
N GLN A 206 -10.03 2.55 -16.97
CA GLN A 206 -10.89 3.05 -18.05
C GLN A 206 -12.01 2.08 -18.49
N LEU A 207 -12.42 1.11 -17.67
CA LEU A 207 -13.50 0.17 -17.97
C LEU A 207 -14.91 0.82 -17.95
N ALA A 208 -15.06 1.98 -18.57
CA ALA A 208 -16.15 2.20 -19.50
C ALA A 208 -15.66 1.70 -20.88
N GLY A 209 -15.92 0.43 -21.18
CA GLY A 209 -15.93 0.01 -22.59
C GLY A 209 -16.87 0.93 -23.39
N PRO A 210 -16.68 1.07 -24.72
CA PRO A 210 -17.46 2.01 -25.53
C PRO A 210 -18.94 1.89 -25.15
N ILE A 211 -19.48 2.97 -24.60
CA ILE A 211 -20.92 3.16 -24.55
C ILE A 211 -21.33 3.03 -26.01
N TRP A 212 -22.01 1.94 -26.34
CA TRP A 212 -22.44 1.58 -27.68
C TRP A 212 -22.79 2.84 -28.49
N ARG A 213 -22.03 3.09 -29.56
CA ARG A 213 -22.49 3.90 -30.69
C ARG A 213 -23.24 2.98 -31.64
#